data_AF-A0A351L920-F1
#
_entry.id   AF-A0A351L920-F1
#
_cell.length_a   1.000
_cell.length_b   1.000
_cell.length_c   1.000
_cell.angle_alpha   90.00
_cell.angle_beta   90.00
_cell.angle_gamma   90.00
#
_symmetry.space_group_name_H-M   'P 1'
#
loop_
_entity.id
_entity.type
_entity.pdbx_description
1 polymer ?
#
loop_
_entity_poly.entity_id
_entity_poly.type
_entity_poly.pdbx_seq_one_letter_code
_entity_poly.pdbx_strand_id
1 'polypeptide(L)' 'MDLKQRLQNHLSQIVRDRDPYFAPSGHFFVQQYIREQMQQWGDVETHSFTVGGKTHDNLILNLPPKHSQA' A
#
# COMPACT_ATOMS: atom_id res chain seq x y z
N MET A 1 -4.44 -20.79 -7.34
CA MET A 1 -4.07 -19.64 -8.18
C MET A 1 -2.56 -19.67 -8.37
N ASP A 2 -2.06 -19.66 -9.61
CA ASP A 2 -0.62 -19.66 -9.90
C ASP A 2 0.07 -18.38 -9.39
N LEU A 3 1.35 -18.46 -9.01
CA LEU A 3 2.13 -17.33 -8.50
C LEU A 3 2.23 -16.20 -9.53
N LYS A 4 2.40 -16.54 -10.80
CA LYS A 4 2.46 -15.54 -11.88
C LYS A 4 1.14 -14.80 -12.04
N GLN A 5 0.02 -15.52 -11.92
CA GLN A 5 -1.31 -14.91 -11.96
C GLN A 5 -1.53 -13.94 -10.79
N ARG A 6 -1.11 -14.31 -9.58
CA ARG A 6 -1.20 -13.41 -8.41
C ARG A 6 -0.39 -12.13 -8.63
N LEU A 7 0.85 -12.26 -9.13
CA LEU A 7 1.68 -11.11 -9.46
C LEU A 7 1.01 -10.20 -10.51
N GLN A 8 0.50 -10.79 -11.60
CA GLN A 8 -0.19 -10.04 -12.64
C GLN A 8 -1.42 -9.30 -12.10
N ASN A 9 -2.20 -9.93 -11.23
CA ASN A 9 -3.35 -9.31 -10.59
C ASN A 9 -2.96 -8.11 -9.71
N HIS A 10 -1.85 -8.19 -8.97
CA HIS A 10 -1.35 -7.02 -8.22
C HIS A 10 -0.87 -5.92 -9.16
N LEU A 11 -0.12 -6.28 -10.20
CA LEU A 11 0.40 -5.32 -11.18
C LEU A 11 -0.72 -4.56 -11.90
N SER A 12 -1.82 -5.22 -12.27
CA SER A 12 -2.96 -4.55 -12.93
C SER A 12 -3.65 -3.51 -12.05
N GLN A 13 -3.54 -3.64 -10.72
CA GLN A 13 -4.08 -2.64 -9.79
C GLN A 13 -3.13 -1.47 -9.59
N ILE A 14 -1.81 -1.69 -9.59
CA ILE A 14 -0.83 -0.65 -9.26
C ILE A 14 -0.25 0.10 -10.47
N VAL A 15 -0.15 -0.54 -11.65
CA VAL A 15 0.45 0.06 -12.85
C VAL A 15 -0.58 0.95 -13.54
N ARG A 16 -0.69 2.18 -13.03
CA ARG A 16 -1.51 3.28 -13.58
C ARG A 16 -0.87 4.61 -13.20
N ASP A 17 -1.30 5.69 -13.86
CA ASP A 17 -0.89 7.03 -13.46
C ASP A 17 -1.34 7.30 -12.02
N ARG A 18 -0.40 7.76 -11.20
CA ARG A 18 -0.52 7.85 -9.74
C ARG A 18 0.41 8.90 -9.16
N ASP A 19 0.83 9.85 -9.99
CA ASP A 19 1.54 11.01 -9.48
C ASP A 19 0.64 11.73 -8.45
N PRO A 20 1.15 11.99 -7.23
CA PRO A 20 0.33 12.59 -6.16
C PRO A 20 -0.21 13.99 -6.49
N TYR A 21 0.36 14.70 -7.46
CA TYR A 21 -0.02 16.06 -7.83
C TYR A 21 -0.77 16.14 -9.16
N PHE A 22 -0.45 15.25 -10.10
CA PHE A 22 -1.05 15.26 -11.44
C PHE A 22 -2.14 14.19 -11.62
N ALA A 23 -2.16 13.14 -10.79
CA ALA A 23 -3.13 12.05 -10.83
C ALA A 23 -3.63 11.64 -9.42
N PRO A 24 -4.25 12.55 -8.65
CA PRO A 24 -4.61 12.32 -7.25
C PRO A 24 -5.59 11.15 -7.06
N SER A 25 -6.51 10.93 -7.99
CA SER A 25 -7.43 9.78 -7.94
C SER A 25 -6.70 8.45 -8.12
N GLY A 26 -5.70 8.40 -9.01
CA GLY A 26 -4.87 7.23 -9.22
C GLY A 26 -3.93 6.98 -8.03
N HIS A 27 -3.36 8.05 -7.48
CA HIS A 27 -2.56 8.00 -6.26
C HIS A 27 -3.36 7.44 -5.08
N PHE A 28 -4.55 8.01 -4.81
CA PHE A 28 -5.44 7.56 -3.75
C PHE A 28 -5.86 6.10 -3.94
N PHE A 29 -6.26 5.72 -5.16
CA PHE A 29 -6.66 4.33 -5.45
C PHE A 29 -5.53 3.34 -5.14
N VAL A 30 -4.31 3.62 -5.63
CA VAL A 30 -3.17 2.72 -5.42
C VAL A 30 -2.79 2.65 -3.94
N GLN A 31 -2.85 3.77 -3.22
CA GLN A 31 -2.61 3.81 -1.77
C GLN A 31 -3.62 2.93 -1.01
N GLN A 32 -4.91 3.02 -1.33
CA GLN A 32 -5.94 2.17 -0.68
C GLN A 32 -5.75 0.70 -1.04
N TYR A 33 -5.50 0.39 -2.31
CA TYR A 33 -5.25 -0.98 -2.74
C TYR A 33 -4.08 -1.61 -1.97
N ILE A 34 -2.94 -0.91 -1.87
CA ILE A 34 -1.76 -1.40 -1.14
C ILE A 34 -2.08 -1.60 0.35
N ARG A 35 -2.78 -0.65 0.98
CA ARG A 35 -3.22 -0.77 2.38
C ARG A 35 -4.07 -2.04 2.58
N GLU A 36 -5.10 -2.24 1.77
CA GLU A 36 -5.98 -3.41 1.84
C GLU A 36 -5.22 -4.73 1.62
N GLN A 37 -4.23 -4.75 0.71
CA GLN A 37 -3.40 -5.94 0.51
C GLN A 37 -2.47 -6.22 1.69
N MET A 38 -1.90 -5.19 2.31
CA MET A 38 -1.02 -5.31 3.48
C MET A 38 -1.80 -5.73 4.74
N GLN A 39 -3.02 -5.20 4.95
CA GLN A 39 -3.86 -5.48 6.11
C GLN A 39 -4.23 -6.97 6.27
N GLN A 40 -4.14 -7.75 5.19
CA GLN A 40 -4.34 -9.20 5.25
C GLN A 40 -3.24 -9.94 6.04
N TRP A 41 -2.10 -9.30 6.29
CA TRP A 41 -0.90 -9.94 6.86
C TRP A 41 -0.48 -9.36 8.20
N GLY A 42 -1.05 -8.23 8.62
CA GLY A 42 -0.66 -7.54 9.84
C GLY A 42 -1.32 -6.16 9.93
N ASP A 43 -0.95 -5.41 10.96
CA ASP A 43 -1.46 -4.05 11.15
C ASP A 43 -0.78 -3.08 10.18
N VAL A 44 -1.52 -2.11 9.66
CA VAL A 44 -1.00 -1.14 8.69
C VAL A 44 -1.13 0.27 9.23
N GLU A 45 0.01 0.84 9.60
CA GLU A 45 0.14 2.21 10.06
C GLU A 45 0.35 3.18 8.89
N THR A 46 -0.13 4.41 9.06
CA THR A 46 0.18 5.53 8.16
C THR A 46 1.09 6.50 8.87
N HIS A 47 2.29 6.66 8.32
CA HIS A 47 3.25 7.62 8.80
C HIS A 47 3.23 8.85 7.90
N SER A 48 2.61 9.93 8.39
CA SER A 48 2.51 11.20 7.67
C SER A 48 3.69 12.12 8.00
N PHE A 49 4.28 12.73 6.97
CA PHE A 49 5.39 13.67 7.10
C PHE A 49 5.27 14.80 6.07
N THR A 50 5.95 15.93 6.34
CA THR A 50 5.93 17.09 5.46
C THR A 50 7.33 17.37 4.91
N VAL A 51 7.45 17.50 3.59
CA VAL A 51 8.68 17.93 2.91
C VAL A 51 8.35 18.95 1.83
N GLY A 52 9.11 20.04 1.76
CA GLY A 52 8.86 21.10 0.77
C GLY A 52 7.47 21.73 0.84
N GLY A 53 6.86 21.79 2.03
CA GLY A 53 5.51 22.33 2.23
C GLY A 53 4.37 21.42 1.80
N LYS A 54 4.66 20.15 1.48
CA LYS A 54 3.66 19.16 1.06
C LYS A 54 3.66 17.97 2.00
N THR A 55 2.48 17.48 2.33
CA THR A 55 2.30 16.30 3.19
C THR A 55 2.29 15.02 2.35
N HIS A 56 2.97 14.00 2.86
CA HIS A 56 3.15 12.70 2.27
C HIS A 56 2.86 11.62 3.30
N ASP A 57 2.38 10.48 2.82
CA ASP A 57 2.04 9.34 3.67
C ASP A 57 2.85 8.10 3.25
N ASN A 58 3.57 7.51 4.20
CA ASN A 58 4.10 6.16 4.05
C ASN A 58 3.12 5.15 4.68
N LEU A 59 2.96 4.00 4.02
CA LEU A 59 2.26 2.84 4.60
C LEU A 59 3.29 1.89 5.21
N ILE A 60 3.10 1.51 6.47
CA ILE A 60 4.01 0.62 7.21
C ILE A 60 3.22 -0.62 7.61
N LEU A 61 3.66 -1.82 7.18
CA LEU A 61 3.08 -3.09 7.62
C LEU A 61 3.85 -3.61 8.83
N ASN A 62 3.16 -3.68 9.96
CA ASN A 62 3.61 -4.29 11.19
C ASN A 62 3.21 -5.77 11.18
N LEU A 63 4.17 -6.66 10.92
CA LEU A 63 3.92 -8.10 10.90
C LEU A 63 3.82 -8.65 12.34
N PRO A 64 2.88 -9.57 12.60
CA PRO A 64 2.78 -10.22 13.90
C PRO A 64 4.05 -11.03 14.21
N PRO A 65 4.42 -11.19 15.49
CA PRO A 65 5.54 -12.05 15.88
C PRO A 65 5.32 -13.47 15.39
N LYS A 66 6.40 -14.12 14.92
CA LYS A 66 6.36 -15.48 14.35
C LYS A 66 5.89 -16.57 15.32
N HIS A 67 5.78 -16.26 16.63
CA HIS A 67 5.44 -17.19 17.71
C HIS A 67 4.49 -16.58 18.76
N SER A 68 3.45 -15.88 18.33
CA SER A 68 2.33 -15.56 19.24
C SER A 68 1.43 -16.79 19.40
N GLN A 69 1.89 -17.79 20.16
CA GLN A 69 0.99 -18.79 20.73
C GLN A 69 0.32 -18.15 21.95
N ALA A 70 -1.01 -18.09 21.92
CA ALA A 70 -1.82 -17.86 23.11
C ALA A 70 -1.90 -19.14 23.95
#